data_AF-A0A7C1BCR6-F1
#
_entry.id   AF-A0A7C1BCR6-F1
#
_cell.length_a   1.000
_cell.length_b   1.000
_cell.length_c   1.000
_cell.angle_alpha   90.00
_cell.angle_beta   90.00
_cell.angle_gamma   90.00
#
_symmetry.space_group_name_H-M   'P 1'
#
loop_
_entity.id
_entity.type
_entity.pdbx_description
1 polymer ?
#
loop_
_entity_poly.entity_id
_entity_poly.type
_entity_poly.pdbx_seq_one_letter_code
_entity_poly.pdbx_strand_id
1 'polypeptide(L)'
;MNDVERNMEISKLLSDVEKEPKKYHEFLRKIDIDELCKVDIIGVFGSSGSGKSSLIGKLAKLYRDEEKKVGIIAIDPTSSKSGGAFLGDRIRMRDLFEDHGVFIRSVSEKNTGLGLNSSIFSMVFILASNGFEKIFVETVGSGQTSVDITSLCDLSLLVISPGSGDEIQFMKAGGIEQADILVLNKSDLPEFEFLELELRNAMIQKRTVRVSTIKNENVDLLKDEIEVLLSKRKKSVGYCREKMKKRLKKHVELILFENLRKVLSSIEFDLSRYDVEMLRSRIVEDLYFMVKNEKGG
;
A
#
# COMPACT_ATOMS: atom_id res chain seq x y z
N MET A 1 9.13 -15.15 22.86
CA MET A 1 9.29 -13.71 22.58
C MET A 1 7.95 -13.05 22.85
N ASN A 2 7.92 -12.03 23.71
CA ASN A 2 6.68 -11.27 23.93
C ASN A 2 6.40 -10.36 22.71
N ASP A 3 5.16 -9.85 22.57
CA ASP A 3 4.80 -9.06 21.39
C ASP A 3 5.64 -7.76 21.27
N VAL A 4 6.14 -7.21 22.37
CA VAL A 4 6.98 -5.99 22.40
C VAL A 4 8.36 -6.26 21.77
N GLU A 5 9.05 -7.29 22.23
CA GLU A 5 10.35 -7.72 21.68
C GLU A 5 10.25 -8.01 20.18
N ARG A 6 9.20 -8.74 19.78
CA ARG A 6 8.92 -9.02 18.37
C ARG A 6 8.74 -7.75 17.57
N ASN A 7 7.92 -6.82 18.05
CA ASN A 7 7.65 -5.58 17.34
C ASN A 7 8.92 -4.71 17.22
N MET A 8 9.82 -4.75 18.21
CA MET A 8 11.14 -4.09 18.11
C MET A 8 12.03 -4.74 17.05
N GLU A 9 12.11 -6.07 17.01
CA GLU A 9 12.87 -6.81 15.99
C GLU A 9 12.34 -6.53 14.58
N ILE A 10 11.02 -6.57 14.39
CA ILE A 10 10.36 -6.23 13.13
C ILE A 10 10.70 -4.79 12.74
N SER A 11 10.59 -3.83 13.67
CA SER A 11 10.90 -2.43 13.37
C SER A 11 12.34 -2.22 12.87
N LYS A 12 13.31 -2.94 13.47
CA LYS A 12 14.70 -2.95 13.00
C LYS A 12 14.79 -3.56 11.60
N LEU A 13 14.15 -4.71 11.40
CA LEU A 13 14.10 -5.42 10.13
C LEU A 13 13.57 -4.53 8.99
N LEU A 14 12.43 -3.87 9.21
CA LEU A 14 11.81 -2.99 8.24
C LEU A 14 12.69 -1.76 7.95
N SER A 15 13.41 -1.25 8.95
CA SER A 15 14.37 -0.15 8.75
C SER A 15 15.54 -0.58 7.88
N ASP A 16 16.01 -1.80 8.04
CA ASP A 16 17.09 -2.35 7.21
C ASP A 16 16.59 -2.61 5.77
N VAL A 17 15.37 -3.10 5.59
CA VAL A 17 14.72 -3.25 4.27
C VAL A 17 14.60 -1.90 3.56
N GLU A 18 14.26 -0.84 4.28
CA GLU A 18 14.09 0.49 3.69
C GLU A 18 15.40 1.11 3.19
N LYS A 19 16.49 0.85 3.93
CA LYS A 19 17.87 1.30 3.60
C LYS A 19 18.49 0.43 2.52
N GLU A 20 18.39 -0.88 2.65
CA GLU A 20 19.03 -1.87 1.78
C GLU A 20 18.04 -2.98 1.38
N PRO A 21 17.07 -2.70 0.48
CA PRO A 21 16.05 -3.67 0.08
C PRO A 21 16.64 -4.98 -0.46
N LYS A 22 17.80 -4.89 -1.10
CA LYS A 22 18.51 -6.01 -1.74
C LYS A 22 18.90 -7.12 -0.76
N LYS A 23 19.34 -6.78 0.46
CA LYS A 23 19.72 -7.78 1.48
C LYS A 23 18.54 -8.65 1.92
N TYR A 24 17.32 -8.17 1.70
CA TYR A 24 16.11 -8.88 2.07
C TYR A 24 15.50 -9.72 0.95
N HIS A 25 16.05 -9.68 -0.27
CA HIS A 25 15.63 -10.61 -1.32
C HIS A 25 15.91 -12.07 -0.95
N GLU A 26 16.94 -12.34 -0.15
CA GLU A 26 17.20 -13.69 0.38
C GLU A 26 16.18 -14.13 1.43
N PHE A 27 15.67 -13.19 2.23
CA PHE A 27 14.59 -13.47 3.18
C PHE A 27 13.34 -13.96 2.43
N LEU A 28 13.01 -13.35 1.30
CA LEU A 28 11.87 -13.74 0.46
C LEU A 28 11.96 -15.18 -0.06
N ARG A 29 13.16 -15.74 -0.22
CA ARG A 29 13.34 -17.14 -0.64
C ARG A 29 12.88 -18.14 0.42
N LYS A 30 12.84 -17.72 1.68
CA LYS A 30 12.50 -18.57 2.83
C LYS A 30 11.04 -18.41 3.24
N ILE A 31 10.28 -17.52 2.60
CA ILE A 31 8.89 -17.28 2.97
C ILE A 31 8.02 -18.42 2.48
N ASP A 32 7.26 -18.99 3.41
CA ASP A 32 6.24 -19.97 3.10
C ASP A 32 5.04 -19.28 2.43
N ILE A 33 4.73 -19.71 1.21
CA ILE A 33 3.60 -19.20 0.44
C ILE A 33 2.29 -19.52 1.16
N ASP A 34 2.20 -20.67 1.83
CA ASP A 34 0.98 -21.10 2.52
C ASP A 34 0.72 -20.24 3.77
N GLU A 35 1.77 -19.75 4.45
CA GLU A 35 1.62 -18.76 5.52
C GLU A 35 1.15 -17.40 4.97
N LEU A 36 1.70 -16.96 3.84
CA LEU A 36 1.23 -15.75 3.15
C LEU A 36 -0.25 -15.85 2.72
N CYS A 37 -0.76 -17.06 2.43
CA CYS A 37 -2.16 -17.27 2.07
C CYS A 37 -3.14 -17.00 3.22
N LYS A 38 -2.69 -17.12 4.47
CA LYS A 38 -3.54 -16.96 5.65
C LYS A 38 -3.82 -15.49 5.95
N VAL A 39 -2.91 -14.61 5.54
CA VAL A 39 -2.94 -13.18 5.85
C VAL A 39 -3.79 -12.43 4.83
N ASP A 40 -4.65 -11.53 5.30
CA ASP A 40 -5.40 -10.62 4.44
C ASP A 40 -4.67 -9.29 4.29
N ILE A 41 -4.28 -8.97 3.06
CA ILE A 41 -3.64 -7.69 2.74
C ILE A 41 -4.69 -6.75 2.14
N ILE A 42 -4.97 -5.65 2.82
CA ILE A 42 -6.01 -4.68 2.47
C ILE A 42 -5.33 -3.38 2.05
N GLY A 43 -5.47 -3.01 0.78
CA GLY A 43 -4.96 -1.75 0.26
C GLY A 43 -5.96 -0.63 0.46
N VAL A 44 -5.53 0.54 0.92
CA VAL A 44 -6.38 1.71 1.16
C VAL A 44 -5.81 2.92 0.42
N PHE A 45 -6.61 3.50 -0.47
CA PHE A 45 -6.21 4.64 -1.29
C PHE A 45 -7.36 5.63 -1.43
N GLY A 46 -7.07 6.83 -1.92
CA GLY A 46 -8.02 7.94 -2.00
C GLY A 46 -7.39 9.28 -1.59
N SER A 47 -8.13 10.38 -1.77
CA SER A 47 -7.59 11.73 -1.65
C SER A 47 -7.00 12.06 -0.28
N SER A 48 -6.10 13.05 -0.25
CA SER A 48 -5.59 13.58 0.99
C SER A 48 -6.75 14.13 1.82
N GLY A 49 -6.75 13.86 3.14
CA GLY A 49 -7.83 14.31 4.01
C GLY A 49 -9.17 13.56 3.86
N SER A 50 -9.26 12.51 3.02
CA SER A 50 -10.47 11.68 2.91
C SER A 50 -10.74 10.82 4.16
N GLY A 51 -9.75 10.73 5.07
CA GLY A 51 -9.86 10.03 6.35
C GLY A 51 -9.42 8.57 6.31
N LYS A 52 -8.57 8.18 5.35
CA LYS A 52 -7.96 6.85 5.25
C LYS A 52 -7.33 6.34 6.55
N SER A 53 -6.36 7.05 7.12
CA SER A 53 -5.68 6.63 8.36
C SER A 53 -6.64 6.56 9.56
N SER A 54 -7.62 7.47 9.65
CA SER A 54 -8.70 7.39 10.65
C SER A 54 -9.57 6.15 10.47
N LEU A 55 -9.93 5.81 9.23
CA LEU A 55 -10.70 4.61 8.90
C LEU A 55 -9.94 3.34 9.23
N ILE A 56 -8.66 3.26 8.82
CA ILE A 56 -7.78 2.14 9.16
C ILE A 56 -7.69 1.99 10.67
N GLY A 57 -7.56 3.10 11.41
CA GLY A 57 -7.52 3.06 12.87
C GLY A 57 -8.76 2.41 13.50
N LYS A 58 -9.96 2.76 13.00
CA LYS A 58 -11.21 2.16 13.47
C LYS A 58 -11.36 0.69 13.05
N LEU A 59 -11.01 0.34 11.82
CA LEU A 59 -11.02 -1.05 11.34
C LEU A 59 -10.04 -1.92 12.12
N ALA A 60 -8.82 -1.43 12.36
CA ALA A 60 -7.82 -2.13 13.15
C ALA A 60 -8.35 -2.44 14.55
N LYS A 61 -8.99 -1.46 15.22
CA LYS A 61 -9.63 -1.69 16.52
C LYS A 61 -10.67 -2.82 16.47
N LEU A 62 -11.56 -2.82 15.48
CA LEU A 62 -12.56 -3.89 15.34
C LEU A 62 -11.94 -5.29 15.15
N TYR A 63 -10.82 -5.38 14.43
CA TYR A 63 -10.09 -6.66 14.32
C TYR A 63 -9.35 -7.02 15.60
N ARG A 64 -8.86 -6.03 16.36
CA ARG A 64 -8.25 -6.24 17.68
C ARG A 64 -9.25 -6.71 18.72
N ASP A 65 -10.50 -6.26 18.65
CA ASP A 65 -11.60 -6.77 19.48
C ASP A 65 -11.89 -8.26 19.22
N GLU A 66 -11.45 -8.79 18.06
CA GLU A 66 -11.46 -10.22 17.70
C GLU A 66 -10.10 -10.91 17.92
N GLU A 67 -9.22 -10.29 18.71
CA GLU A 67 -7.87 -10.75 19.05
C GLU A 67 -6.90 -10.92 17.86
N LYS A 68 -7.26 -10.45 16.65
CA LYS A 68 -6.43 -10.55 15.44
C LYS A 68 -5.20 -9.66 15.48
N LYS A 69 -4.04 -10.12 15.05
CA LYS A 69 -2.85 -9.25 14.93
C LYS A 69 -2.92 -8.38 13.67
N VAL A 70 -2.74 -7.07 13.82
CA VAL A 70 -2.92 -6.08 12.74
C VAL A 70 -1.63 -5.33 12.43
N GLY A 71 -1.19 -5.40 11.18
CA GLY A 71 -0.06 -4.62 10.66
C GLY A 71 -0.56 -3.44 9.83
N ILE A 72 0.05 -2.27 9.97
CA ILE A 72 -0.29 -1.06 9.22
C ILE A 72 0.99 -0.49 8.62
N ILE A 73 1.04 -0.40 7.29
CA ILE A 73 2.09 0.29 6.54
C ILE A 73 1.47 1.56 5.94
N ALA A 74 1.82 2.71 6.50
CA ALA A 74 1.35 4.01 6.02
C ALA A 74 2.41 4.65 5.13
N ILE A 75 2.05 4.98 3.90
CA ILE A 75 2.96 5.66 2.96
C ILE A 75 2.68 7.16 3.02
N ASP A 76 3.68 7.90 3.48
CA ASP A 76 3.61 9.34 3.69
C ASP A 76 4.42 10.09 2.63
N PRO A 77 3.98 11.27 2.16
CA PRO A 77 4.82 12.10 1.32
C PRO A 77 6.10 12.50 2.06
N THR A 78 7.22 12.54 1.33
CA THR A 78 8.51 12.94 1.91
C THR A 78 8.52 14.44 2.23
N SER A 79 8.89 14.81 3.46
CA SER A 79 9.08 16.22 3.86
C SER A 79 10.22 16.86 3.07
N SER A 80 9.94 17.94 2.35
CA SER A 80 10.93 18.73 1.60
C SER A 80 11.95 19.47 2.49
N LYS A 81 11.66 19.64 3.79
CA LYS A 81 12.53 20.36 4.74
C LYS A 81 13.40 19.46 5.61
N SER A 82 12.99 18.22 5.89
CA SER A 82 13.69 17.33 6.83
C SER A 82 14.07 15.97 6.23
N GLY A 83 13.61 15.65 5.01
CA GLY A 83 13.88 14.36 4.36
C GLY A 83 13.21 13.15 5.03
N GLY A 84 12.34 13.36 6.03
CA GLY A 84 11.60 12.31 6.73
C GLY A 84 10.10 12.27 6.37
N ALA A 85 9.42 11.17 6.68
CA ALA A 85 7.97 11.03 6.57
C ALA A 85 7.24 12.01 7.51
N PHE A 86 6.17 12.66 7.00
CA PHE A 86 5.32 13.50 7.83
C PHE A 86 4.48 12.59 8.77
N LEU A 87 4.86 12.52 10.05
CA LEU A 87 4.27 11.65 11.09
C LEU A 87 2.79 11.93 11.44
N GLY A 88 2.04 12.66 10.60
CA GLY A 88 0.67 13.10 10.86
C GLY A 88 -0.30 11.94 11.14
N ASP A 89 -0.06 10.79 10.53
CA ASP A 89 -0.88 9.59 10.69
C ASP A 89 -0.73 8.96 12.08
N ARG A 90 0.43 9.13 12.74
CA ARG A 90 0.65 8.62 14.11
C ARG A 90 -0.15 9.38 15.15
N ILE A 91 -0.45 10.66 14.91
CA ILE A 91 -1.28 11.46 15.83
C ILE A 91 -2.73 10.97 15.80
N ARG A 92 -3.21 10.52 14.63
CA ARG A 92 -4.60 10.08 14.44
C ARG A 92 -4.87 8.64 14.90
N MET A 93 -3.82 7.84 15.07
CA MET A 93 -3.89 6.44 15.51
C MET A 93 -3.28 6.22 16.91
N ARG A 94 -3.19 7.26 17.75
CA ARG A 94 -2.53 7.21 19.08
C ARG A 94 -2.98 6.02 19.94
N ASP A 95 -4.29 5.77 20.01
CA ASP A 95 -4.88 4.71 20.84
C ASP A 95 -4.43 3.30 20.43
N LEU A 96 -3.92 3.12 19.20
CA LEU A 96 -3.43 1.83 18.72
C LEU A 96 -1.95 1.57 19.05
N PHE A 97 -1.17 2.59 19.42
CA PHE A 97 0.25 2.40 19.72
C PHE A 97 0.49 1.65 21.03
N GLU A 98 -0.49 1.66 21.94
CA GLU A 98 -0.43 0.93 23.20
C GLU A 98 -0.87 -0.53 23.05
N ASP A 99 -1.55 -0.89 21.97
CA ASP A 99 -1.95 -2.28 21.68
C ASP A 99 -0.80 -3.02 20.98
N HIS A 100 -0.15 -3.93 21.71
CA HIS A 100 0.96 -4.72 21.17
C HIS A 100 0.57 -5.70 20.06
N GLY A 101 -0.73 -5.99 19.89
CA GLY A 101 -1.27 -6.72 18.74
C GLY A 101 -1.36 -5.88 17.47
N VAL A 102 -1.09 -4.58 17.55
CA VAL A 102 -0.99 -3.66 16.41
C VAL A 102 0.46 -3.25 16.17
N PHE A 103 0.87 -3.25 14.90
CA PHE A 103 2.16 -2.74 14.49
C PHE A 103 2.00 -1.70 13.39
N ILE A 104 2.56 -0.50 13.58
CA ILE A 104 2.43 0.62 12.64
C ILE A 104 3.81 1.07 12.15
N ARG A 105 3.99 1.10 10.83
CA ARG A 105 5.19 1.62 10.17
C ARG A 105 4.82 2.70 9.16
N SER A 106 5.30 3.92 9.40
CA SER A 106 5.31 4.98 8.38
C SER A 106 6.50 4.77 7.44
N VAL A 107 6.28 4.88 6.15
CA VAL A 107 7.29 4.75 5.08
C VAL A 107 7.22 6.00 4.21
N SER A 108 8.37 6.60 3.90
CA SER A 108 8.40 7.75 3.00
C SER A 108 8.18 7.34 1.54
N GLU A 109 7.36 8.10 0.83
CA GLU A 109 7.24 8.02 -0.62
C GLU A 109 8.58 8.41 -1.25
N LYS A 110 9.27 7.44 -1.85
CA LYS A 110 10.47 7.72 -2.64
C LYS A 110 10.01 8.30 -3.98
N ASN A 111 10.65 9.38 -4.45
CA ASN A 111 10.36 10.04 -5.75
C ASN A 111 10.73 9.16 -6.97
N THR A 112 10.32 7.91 -6.98
CA THR A 112 10.52 6.95 -8.07
C THR A 112 9.44 7.08 -9.13
N GLY A 113 8.47 8.00 -8.99
CA GLY A 113 7.33 8.16 -9.91
C GLY A 113 6.50 6.88 -10.09
N LEU A 114 6.72 5.89 -9.23
CA LEU A 114 5.99 4.63 -9.13
C LEU A 114 5.26 4.71 -7.80
N GLY A 115 3.96 4.43 -7.80
CA GLY A 115 3.12 4.70 -6.64
C GLY A 115 3.51 3.90 -5.41
N LEU A 116 4.11 2.72 -5.60
CA LEU A 116 4.71 1.91 -4.55
C LEU A 116 6.20 1.67 -4.85
N ASN A 117 7.00 1.60 -3.78
CA ASN A 117 8.38 1.12 -3.85
C ASN A 117 8.45 -0.40 -3.62
N SER A 118 9.54 -1.02 -4.10
CA SER A 118 9.78 -2.46 -3.91
C SER A 118 9.82 -2.86 -2.42
N SER A 119 10.36 -1.99 -1.55
CA SER A 119 10.47 -2.27 -0.12
C SER A 119 9.10 -2.55 0.54
N ILE A 120 8.01 -1.90 0.13
CA ILE A 120 6.68 -2.14 0.71
C ILE A 120 6.25 -3.61 0.56
N PHE A 121 6.53 -4.25 -0.57
CA PHE A 121 6.24 -5.68 -0.77
C PHE A 121 7.01 -6.53 0.25
N SER A 122 8.30 -6.24 0.44
CA SER A 122 9.13 -6.93 1.42
C SER A 122 8.63 -6.71 2.85
N MET A 123 8.21 -5.50 3.20
CA MET A 123 7.65 -5.18 4.52
C MET A 123 6.35 -5.95 4.79
N VAL A 124 5.42 -6.00 3.82
CA VAL A 124 4.19 -6.78 3.94
C VAL A 124 4.50 -8.26 4.19
N PHE A 125 5.45 -8.81 3.44
CA PHE A 125 5.83 -10.22 3.58
C PHE A 125 6.52 -10.53 4.91
N ILE A 126 7.32 -9.60 5.44
CA ILE A 126 7.89 -9.70 6.78
C ILE A 126 6.78 -9.73 7.83
N LEU A 127 5.81 -8.80 7.77
CA LEU A 127 4.70 -8.80 8.72
C LEU A 127 3.90 -10.10 8.63
N ALA A 128 3.56 -10.55 7.43
CA ALA A 128 2.85 -11.81 7.26
C ALA A 128 3.59 -13.01 7.86
N SER A 129 4.91 -13.08 7.66
CA SER A 129 5.76 -14.14 8.22
C SER A 129 5.93 -14.06 9.74
N ASN A 130 5.53 -12.95 10.36
CA ASN A 130 5.61 -12.72 11.81
C ASN A 130 4.25 -12.83 12.53
N GLY A 131 3.28 -13.51 11.89
CA GLY A 131 2.01 -13.88 12.49
C GLY A 131 0.99 -12.74 12.54
N PHE A 132 1.13 -11.72 11.69
CA PHE A 132 0.08 -10.73 11.46
C PHE A 132 -1.00 -11.33 10.55
N GLU A 133 -2.26 -11.15 10.90
CA GLU A 133 -3.40 -11.76 10.19
C GLU A 133 -4.09 -10.76 9.25
N LYS A 134 -4.11 -9.48 9.62
CA LYS A 134 -4.64 -8.38 8.81
C LYS A 134 -3.53 -7.37 8.58
N ILE A 135 -3.24 -7.04 7.32
CA ILE A 135 -2.24 -6.02 6.97
C ILE A 135 -2.90 -4.93 6.13
N PHE A 136 -2.94 -3.72 6.67
CA PHE A 136 -3.36 -2.54 5.92
C PHE A 136 -2.16 -1.85 5.28
N VAL A 137 -2.30 -1.47 4.02
CA VAL A 137 -1.33 -0.65 3.30
C VAL A 137 -2.05 0.62 2.85
N GLU A 138 -1.64 1.77 3.37
CA GLU A 138 -2.20 3.08 3.01
C GLU A 138 -1.28 3.79 2.01
N THR A 139 -1.87 4.32 0.93
CA THR A 139 -1.16 5.15 -0.06
C THR A 139 -1.20 6.64 0.26
N VAL A 140 -0.28 7.40 -0.33
CA VAL A 140 -0.31 8.86 -0.34
C VAL A 140 -1.57 9.37 -1.06
N GLY A 141 -2.19 10.42 -0.51
CA GLY A 141 -3.45 10.97 -1.00
C GLY A 141 -3.40 11.79 -2.30
N SER A 142 -2.41 11.61 -3.17
CA SER A 142 -2.10 12.51 -4.31
C SER A 142 -2.57 12.04 -5.69
N GLY A 143 -3.44 11.02 -5.79
CA GLY A 143 -4.10 10.63 -7.05
C GLY A 143 -3.29 9.80 -8.02
N GLN A 144 -1.96 9.71 -7.85
CA GLN A 144 -1.06 9.10 -8.84
C GLN A 144 -0.63 7.66 -8.51
N THR A 145 -0.94 7.16 -7.32
CA THR A 145 -0.32 5.94 -6.75
C THR A 145 -1.24 4.71 -6.73
N SER A 146 -2.49 4.83 -7.20
CA SER A 146 -3.54 3.80 -6.98
C SER A 146 -3.36 2.51 -7.78
N VAL A 147 -2.73 2.56 -8.97
CA VAL A 147 -2.63 1.39 -9.87
C VAL A 147 -1.82 0.26 -9.20
N ASP A 148 -0.77 0.63 -8.47
CA ASP A 148 0.19 -0.33 -7.94
C ASP A 148 -0.35 -1.07 -6.71
N ILE A 149 -1.19 -0.44 -5.87
CA ILE A 149 -1.64 -1.09 -4.63
C ILE A 149 -2.53 -2.32 -4.86
N THR A 150 -3.33 -2.32 -5.92
CA THR A 150 -4.20 -3.45 -6.29
C THR A 150 -3.44 -4.72 -6.69
N SER A 151 -2.15 -4.60 -7.00
CA SER A 151 -1.28 -5.73 -7.31
C SER A 151 -0.68 -6.37 -6.05
N LEU A 152 -0.58 -5.60 -4.97
CA LEU A 152 -0.09 -6.03 -3.66
C LEU A 152 -1.21 -6.65 -2.82
N CYS A 153 -2.42 -6.07 -2.84
CA CYS A 153 -3.47 -6.42 -1.89
C CYS A 153 -4.39 -7.57 -2.34
N ASP A 154 -5.00 -8.24 -1.37
CA ASP A 154 -6.10 -9.18 -1.55
C ASP A 154 -7.40 -8.48 -1.87
N LEU A 155 -7.62 -7.33 -1.22
CA LEU A 155 -8.78 -6.45 -1.36
C LEU A 155 -8.34 -4.98 -1.31
N SER A 156 -9.00 -4.11 -2.07
CA SER A 156 -8.69 -2.68 -2.15
C SER A 156 -9.89 -1.79 -1.83
N LEU A 157 -9.64 -0.75 -1.04
CA LEU A 157 -10.61 0.24 -0.59
C LEU A 157 -10.25 1.60 -1.20
N LEU A 158 -11.18 2.22 -1.92
CA LEU A 158 -11.09 3.63 -2.31
C LEU A 158 -11.91 4.47 -1.35
N VAL A 159 -11.25 5.31 -0.56
CA VAL A 159 -11.88 6.22 0.40
C VAL A 159 -12.08 7.58 -0.25
N ILE A 160 -13.35 7.97 -0.43
CA ILE A 160 -13.77 9.26 -0.94
C ILE A 160 -14.52 10.01 0.17
N SER A 161 -14.36 11.32 0.25
CA SER A 161 -15.15 12.17 1.16
C SER A 161 -15.62 13.42 0.43
N PRO A 162 -16.78 14.01 0.78
CA PRO A 162 -17.26 15.22 0.12
C PRO A 162 -16.32 16.41 0.33
N GLY A 163 -16.29 17.31 -0.64
CA GLY A 163 -15.71 18.64 -0.52
C GLY A 163 -14.18 18.70 -0.59
N SER A 164 -13.49 17.62 -0.97
CA SER A 164 -12.03 17.65 -1.14
C SER A 164 -11.61 18.14 -2.52
N GLY A 165 -12.52 18.15 -3.51
CA GLY A 165 -12.24 18.58 -4.89
C GLY A 165 -11.35 17.62 -5.69
N ASP A 166 -10.53 16.83 -4.99
CA ASP A 166 -9.68 15.77 -5.54
C ASP A 166 -10.47 14.48 -5.86
N GLU A 167 -11.67 14.30 -5.30
CA GLU A 167 -12.54 13.14 -5.59
C GLU A 167 -12.75 12.93 -7.09
N ILE A 168 -13.07 14.00 -7.81
CA ILE A 168 -13.32 13.96 -9.26
C ILE A 168 -12.06 13.53 -10.02
N GLN A 169 -10.87 13.94 -9.57
CA GLN A 169 -9.62 13.55 -10.22
C GLN A 169 -9.32 12.07 -10.00
N PHE A 170 -9.52 11.55 -8.79
CA PHE A 170 -9.38 10.13 -8.49
C PHE A 170 -10.37 9.26 -9.28
N MET A 171 -11.60 9.75 -9.46
CA MET A 171 -12.60 9.10 -10.30
C MET A 171 -12.14 9.05 -11.76
N LYS A 172 -11.65 10.17 -12.30
CA LYS A 172 -11.13 10.28 -13.68
C LYS A 172 -9.87 9.47 -13.91
N ALA A 173 -9.05 9.26 -12.88
CA ALA A 173 -7.82 8.48 -12.94
C ALA A 173 -8.05 6.95 -12.88
N GLY A 174 -9.30 6.49 -12.94
CA GLY A 174 -9.64 5.05 -12.93
C GLY A 174 -9.60 4.42 -11.54
N GLY A 175 -9.54 5.22 -10.46
CA GLY A 175 -9.48 4.69 -9.09
C GLY A 175 -10.70 3.83 -8.72
N ILE A 176 -11.88 4.19 -9.21
CA ILE A 176 -13.13 3.44 -8.96
C ILE A 176 -13.10 2.06 -9.61
N GLU A 177 -12.54 1.95 -10.82
CA GLU A 177 -12.43 0.68 -11.52
C GLU A 177 -11.50 -0.28 -10.75
N GLN A 178 -10.43 0.26 -10.19
CA GLN A 178 -9.39 -0.46 -9.46
C GLN A 178 -9.81 -0.94 -8.07
N ALA A 179 -10.66 -0.17 -7.37
CA ALA A 179 -11.11 -0.52 -6.02
C ALA A 179 -12.00 -1.78 -6.03
N ASP A 180 -12.09 -2.47 -4.90
CA ASP A 180 -13.10 -3.51 -4.69
C ASP A 180 -14.31 -2.96 -3.96
N ILE A 181 -14.08 -2.07 -2.98
CA ILE A 181 -15.11 -1.37 -2.23
C ILE A 181 -14.84 0.14 -2.33
N LEU A 182 -15.89 0.88 -2.64
CA LEU A 182 -15.94 2.33 -2.52
C LEU A 182 -16.39 2.70 -1.10
N VAL A 183 -15.55 3.40 -0.35
CA VAL A 183 -15.85 3.85 1.00
C VAL A 183 -16.14 5.35 0.96
N LEU A 184 -17.40 5.71 1.18
CA LEU A 184 -17.83 7.11 1.25
C LEU A 184 -17.75 7.57 2.70
N ASN A 185 -16.62 8.18 3.06
CA ASN A 185 -16.36 8.66 4.40
C ASN A 185 -16.92 10.06 4.62
N LYS A 186 -17.05 10.44 5.89
CA LYS A 186 -17.64 11.70 6.37
C LYS A 186 -19.12 11.81 6.01
N SER A 187 -19.86 10.71 6.14
CA SER A 187 -21.32 10.69 5.98
C SER A 187 -22.08 11.53 7.01
N ASP A 188 -21.38 12.04 8.01
CA ASP A 188 -21.89 12.99 8.98
C ASP A 188 -21.98 14.43 8.48
N LEU A 189 -21.35 14.75 7.35
CA LEU A 189 -21.33 16.09 6.79
C LEU A 189 -22.55 16.37 5.90
N PRO A 190 -23.13 17.59 5.95
CA PRO A 190 -24.24 17.97 5.07
C PRO A 190 -23.91 17.82 3.58
N GLU A 191 -22.65 18.06 3.19
CA GLU A 191 -22.20 17.99 1.80
C GLU A 191 -22.15 16.57 1.23
N PHE A 192 -22.35 15.55 2.07
CA PHE A 192 -22.33 14.15 1.66
C PHE A 192 -23.39 13.82 0.61
N GLU A 193 -24.56 14.46 0.67
CA GLU A 193 -25.63 14.25 -0.31
C GLU A 193 -25.19 14.60 -1.74
N PHE A 194 -24.33 15.60 -1.91
CA PHE A 194 -23.79 15.98 -3.22
C PHE A 194 -22.89 14.89 -3.79
N LEU A 195 -22.01 14.32 -2.97
CA LEU A 195 -21.14 13.21 -3.39
C LEU A 195 -21.96 12.00 -3.86
N GLU A 196 -23.04 11.68 -3.15
CA GLU A 196 -23.93 10.58 -3.55
C GLU A 196 -24.62 10.85 -4.88
N LEU A 197 -25.09 12.08 -5.08
CA LEU A 197 -25.73 12.50 -6.32
C LEU A 197 -24.75 12.44 -7.48
N GLU A 198 -23.51 12.88 -7.28
CA GLU A 198 -22.44 12.79 -8.29
C GLU A 198 -22.15 11.35 -8.69
N LEU A 199 -22.00 10.44 -7.73
CA LEU A 199 -21.76 9.03 -8.00
C LEU A 199 -22.93 8.36 -8.74
N ARG A 200 -24.17 8.74 -8.38
CA ARG A 200 -25.38 8.26 -9.06
C ARG A 200 -25.46 8.77 -10.49
N ASN A 201 -25.17 10.05 -10.72
CA ASN A 201 -25.19 10.66 -12.05
C ASN A 201 -24.10 10.09 -12.95
N ALA A 202 -22.94 9.76 -12.38
CA ALA A 202 -21.87 9.04 -13.06
C ALA A 202 -22.18 7.54 -13.29
N MET A 203 -23.36 7.07 -12.87
CA MET A 203 -23.82 5.67 -13.02
C MET A 203 -22.84 4.64 -12.46
N ILE A 204 -22.17 4.96 -11.35
CA ILE A 204 -21.16 4.08 -10.77
C ILE A 204 -21.84 2.89 -10.10
N GLN A 205 -21.65 1.71 -10.67
CA GLN A 205 -22.13 0.43 -10.14
C GLN A 205 -21.00 -0.31 -9.43
N LYS A 206 -20.61 0.19 -8.25
CA LYS A 206 -19.58 -0.40 -7.40
C LYS A 206 -20.14 -0.72 -6.02
N ARG A 207 -19.63 -1.77 -5.37
CA ARG A 207 -19.95 -2.05 -3.97
C ARG A 207 -19.50 -0.85 -3.13
N THR A 208 -20.44 -0.21 -2.47
CA THR A 208 -20.24 1.08 -1.81
C THR A 208 -20.73 1.01 -0.37
N VAL A 209 -19.93 1.52 0.57
CA VAL A 209 -20.28 1.59 1.99
C VAL A 209 -20.11 3.03 2.46
N ARG A 210 -21.14 3.57 3.11
CA ARG A 210 -21.12 4.90 3.73
C ARG A 210 -20.62 4.79 5.14
N VAL A 211 -19.67 5.62 5.54
CA VAL A 211 -19.09 5.60 6.87
C VAL A 211 -18.91 7.00 7.43
N SER A 212 -19.08 7.15 8.74
CA SER A 212 -18.55 8.29 9.48
C SER A 212 -17.49 7.79 10.45
N THR A 213 -16.23 7.98 10.10
CA THR A 213 -15.11 7.60 10.98
C THR A 213 -15.08 8.38 12.29
N ILE A 214 -15.57 9.63 12.28
CA ILE A 214 -15.64 10.48 13.48
C ILE A 214 -16.78 10.03 14.39
N LYS A 215 -17.97 9.76 13.84
CA LYS A 215 -19.10 9.24 14.63
C LYS A 215 -19.05 7.74 14.89
N ASN A 216 -18.08 7.04 14.29
CA ASN A 216 -17.95 5.59 14.32
C ASN A 216 -19.19 4.85 13.75
N GLU A 217 -19.81 5.43 12.72
CA GLU A 217 -21.00 4.87 12.07
C GLU A 217 -20.59 3.99 10.89
N ASN A 218 -21.20 2.80 10.80
CA ASN A 218 -21.08 1.81 9.71
C ASN A 218 -19.66 1.29 9.44
N VAL A 219 -18.70 1.51 10.35
CA VAL A 219 -17.34 0.97 10.20
C VAL A 219 -17.33 -0.56 10.38
N ASP A 220 -18.19 -1.05 11.26
CA ASP A 220 -18.53 -2.47 11.43
C ASP A 220 -19.12 -3.07 10.15
N LEU A 221 -20.08 -2.40 9.52
CA LEU A 221 -20.65 -2.83 8.24
C LEU A 221 -19.57 -2.91 7.14
N LEU A 222 -18.64 -1.95 7.11
CA LEU A 222 -17.50 -2.00 6.19
C LEU A 222 -16.60 -3.22 6.46
N LYS A 223 -16.29 -3.51 7.73
CA LYS A 223 -15.51 -4.70 8.12
C LYS A 223 -16.22 -5.98 7.64
N ASP A 224 -17.52 -6.09 7.87
CA ASP A 224 -18.30 -7.25 7.44
C ASP A 224 -18.24 -7.43 5.91
N GLU A 225 -18.35 -6.33 5.16
CA GLU A 225 -18.24 -6.38 3.70
C GLU A 225 -16.84 -6.78 3.20
N ILE A 226 -15.79 -6.36 3.90
CA ILE A 226 -14.41 -6.81 3.67
C ILE A 226 -14.31 -8.33 3.87
N GLU A 227 -14.79 -8.85 4.99
CA GLU A 227 -14.75 -10.29 5.30
C GLU A 227 -15.57 -11.13 4.32
N VAL A 228 -16.75 -10.65 3.90
CA VAL A 228 -17.58 -11.31 2.88
C VAL A 228 -16.83 -11.43 1.55
N LEU A 229 -16.17 -10.36 1.10
CA LEU A 229 -15.42 -10.40 -0.16
C LEU A 229 -14.16 -11.27 -0.07
N LEU A 230 -13.39 -11.16 1.02
CA LEU A 230 -12.19 -11.97 1.24
C LEU A 230 -12.53 -13.46 1.34
N SER A 231 -13.55 -13.83 2.13
CA SER A 231 -14.00 -15.22 2.24
C SER A 231 -14.49 -15.78 0.91
N LYS A 232 -15.21 -14.99 0.10
CA LYS A 232 -15.62 -15.38 -1.25
C LYS A 232 -14.43 -15.63 -2.17
N ARG A 233 -13.41 -14.77 -2.12
CA ARG A 233 -12.19 -14.90 -2.94
C ARG A 233 -11.34 -16.11 -2.54
N LYS A 234 -11.15 -16.31 -1.23
CA LYS A 234 -10.37 -17.43 -0.68
C LYS A 234 -10.97 -18.80 -1.00
N LYS A 235 -12.27 -18.89 -1.29
CA LYS A 235 -12.93 -20.12 -1.75
C LYS A 235 -12.57 -20.51 -3.20
N SER A 236 -12.09 -19.56 -4.01
CA SER A 236 -11.68 -19.86 -5.38
C SER A 236 -10.41 -20.73 -5.40
N VAL A 237 -10.46 -21.85 -6.12
CA VAL A 237 -9.31 -22.74 -6.27
C VAL A 237 -8.16 -21.96 -6.89
N GLY A 238 -6.96 -22.08 -6.30
CA GLY A 238 -5.76 -21.41 -6.81
C GLY A 238 -5.62 -19.93 -6.45
N TYR A 239 -6.62 -19.31 -5.78
CA TYR A 239 -6.63 -17.89 -5.42
C TYR A 239 -5.29 -17.42 -4.84
N CYS A 240 -4.79 -18.11 -3.82
CA CYS A 240 -3.57 -17.69 -3.16
C CYS A 240 -2.35 -17.76 -4.09
N ARG A 241 -2.19 -18.85 -4.85
CA ARG A 241 -1.07 -18.99 -5.79
C ARG A 241 -1.11 -17.92 -6.87
N GLU A 242 -2.29 -17.61 -7.40
CA GLU A 242 -2.47 -16.54 -8.39
C GLU A 242 -2.14 -15.16 -7.82
N LYS A 243 -2.63 -14.86 -6.61
CA LYS A 243 -2.30 -13.62 -5.90
C LYS A 243 -0.81 -13.50 -5.64
N MET A 244 -0.17 -14.57 -5.14
CA MET A 244 1.27 -14.57 -4.88
C MET A 244 2.07 -14.38 -6.18
N LYS A 245 1.68 -15.05 -7.27
CA LYS A 245 2.30 -14.84 -8.58
C LYS A 245 2.18 -13.39 -9.05
N LYS A 246 1.00 -12.76 -8.88
CA LYS A 246 0.79 -11.35 -9.21
C LYS A 246 1.70 -10.43 -8.39
N ARG A 247 1.78 -10.66 -7.07
CA ARG A 247 2.63 -9.90 -6.15
C ARG A 247 4.11 -10.03 -6.49
N LEU A 248 4.59 -11.26 -6.71
CA LEU A 248 5.98 -11.52 -7.06
C LEU A 248 6.35 -10.87 -8.40
N LYS A 249 5.48 -11.01 -9.42
CA LYS A 249 5.70 -10.37 -10.72
C LYS A 249 5.83 -8.86 -10.56
N LYS A 250 4.91 -8.21 -9.83
CA LYS A 250 4.98 -6.76 -9.62
C LYS A 250 6.20 -6.36 -8.78
N HIS A 251 6.53 -7.13 -7.75
CA HIS A 251 7.68 -6.84 -6.92
C HIS A 251 8.98 -6.84 -7.74
N VAL A 252 9.18 -7.87 -8.58
CA VAL A 252 10.34 -7.94 -9.50
C VAL A 252 10.31 -6.80 -10.51
N GLU A 253 9.14 -6.48 -11.08
CA GLU A 253 8.97 -5.34 -11.98
C GLU A 253 9.43 -4.02 -11.33
N LEU A 254 9.00 -3.75 -10.09
CA LEU A 254 9.41 -2.55 -9.35
C LEU A 254 10.91 -2.52 -9.08
N ILE A 255 11.52 -3.65 -8.69
CA ILE A 255 12.98 -3.75 -8.49
C ILE A 255 13.73 -3.40 -9.77
N LEU A 256 13.29 -3.95 -10.91
CA LEU A 256 13.92 -3.69 -12.21
C LEU A 256 13.76 -2.23 -12.64
N PHE A 257 12.60 -1.63 -12.43
CA PHE A 257 12.40 -0.20 -12.72
C PHE A 257 13.24 0.71 -11.84
N GLU A 258 13.36 0.42 -10.54
CA GLU A 258 14.23 1.17 -9.62
C GLU A 258 15.69 1.10 -10.07
N ASN A 259 16.13 -0.08 -10.51
CA ASN A 259 17.45 -0.30 -11.09
C ASN A 259 17.66 0.48 -12.39
N LEU A 260 16.70 0.42 -13.31
CA LEU A 260 16.74 1.20 -14.56
C LEU A 260 16.84 2.70 -14.29
N ARG A 261 16.07 3.24 -13.34
CA ARG A 261 16.15 4.66 -12.98
C ARG A 261 17.52 5.06 -12.43
N LYS A 262 18.16 4.20 -11.62
CA LYS A 262 19.52 4.45 -11.13
C LYS A 262 20.52 4.56 -12.29
N VAL A 263 20.47 3.62 -13.22
CA VAL A 263 21.29 3.65 -14.44
C VAL A 263 21.06 4.95 -15.22
N LEU A 264 19.79 5.29 -15.49
CA LEU A 264 19.43 6.53 -16.19
C LEU A 264 19.95 7.79 -15.50
N SER A 265 19.90 7.85 -14.16
CA SER A 265 20.40 9.00 -13.40
C SER A 265 21.93 9.12 -13.38
N SER A 266 22.65 8.04 -13.69
CA SER A 266 24.12 8.01 -13.70
C SER A 266 24.73 8.27 -15.09
N ILE A 267 23.90 8.28 -16.14
CA ILE A 267 24.37 8.50 -17.51
C ILE A 267 24.47 10.00 -17.79
N GLU A 268 25.65 10.45 -18.20
CA GLU A 268 25.81 11.75 -18.84
C GLU A 268 25.36 11.66 -20.30
N PHE A 269 24.43 12.54 -20.69
CA PHE A 269 23.91 12.62 -22.04
C PHE A 269 24.77 13.59 -22.88
N ASP A 270 25.45 13.06 -23.89
CA ASP A 270 26.09 13.88 -24.92
C ASP A 270 25.01 14.47 -25.85
N LEU A 271 24.69 15.74 -25.66
CA LEU A 271 23.69 16.46 -26.44
C LEU A 271 24.13 16.76 -27.87
N SER A 272 25.41 16.55 -28.21
CA SER A 272 25.94 16.81 -29.56
C SER A 272 25.60 15.69 -30.56
N ARG A 273 25.24 14.50 -30.07
CA ARG A 273 24.85 13.33 -30.89
C ARG A 273 23.62 12.65 -30.30
N TYR A 274 22.45 13.00 -30.83
CA TYR A 274 21.19 12.41 -30.43
C TYR A 274 20.96 11.05 -31.13
N ASP A 275 21.48 9.97 -30.54
CA ASP A 275 21.25 8.59 -31.00
C ASP A 275 20.55 7.77 -29.90
N VAL A 276 19.24 7.59 -30.06
CA VAL A 276 18.38 6.88 -29.12
C VAL A 276 18.71 5.39 -29.05
N GLU A 277 19.14 4.77 -30.15
CA GLU A 277 19.43 3.33 -30.20
C GLU A 277 20.76 3.01 -29.51
N MET A 278 21.75 3.88 -29.69
CA MET A 278 23.01 3.81 -28.95
C MET A 278 22.77 3.98 -27.44
N LEU A 279 22.00 5.00 -27.03
CA LEU A 279 21.63 5.21 -25.62
C LEU A 279 20.89 4.01 -25.04
N ARG A 280 19.91 3.46 -25.76
CA ARG A 280 19.16 2.27 -25.33
C ARG A 280 20.10 1.07 -25.11
N SER A 281 21.01 0.83 -26.04
CA SER A 281 21.95 -0.29 -25.96
C SER A 281 22.89 -0.16 -24.76
N ARG A 282 23.43 1.04 -24.53
CA ARG A 282 24.26 1.35 -23.34
C ARG A 282 23.50 1.13 -22.04
N ILE A 283 22.26 1.62 -21.94
CA ILE A 283 21.42 1.41 -20.74
C ILE A 283 21.20 -0.07 -20.45
N VAL A 284 20.96 -0.89 -21.48
CA VAL A 284 20.77 -2.34 -21.33
C VAL A 284 22.05 -3.02 -20.84
N GLU A 285 23.22 -2.64 -21.37
CA GLU A 285 24.52 -3.15 -20.91
C GLU A 285 24.79 -2.77 -19.46
N ASP A 286 24.64 -1.50 -19.09
CA ASP A 286 24.86 -1.01 -17.73
C ASP A 286 23.91 -1.70 -16.73
N LEU A 287 22.65 -1.89 -17.11
CA LEU A 287 21.68 -2.64 -16.32
C LEU A 287 22.10 -4.11 -16.15
N TYR A 288 22.58 -4.75 -17.21
CA TYR A 288 23.09 -6.13 -17.16
C TYR A 288 24.31 -6.25 -16.23
N PHE A 289 25.28 -5.33 -16.34
CA PHE A 289 26.47 -5.32 -15.48
C PHE A 289 26.11 -5.09 -14.02
N MET A 290 25.20 -4.15 -13.73
CA MET A 290 24.73 -3.89 -12.38
C MET A 290 24.11 -5.15 -11.76
N VAL A 291 23.21 -5.84 -12.47
CA VAL A 291 22.58 -7.08 -11.99
C VAL A 291 23.58 -8.23 -11.84
N LYS A 292 24.60 -8.29 -12.70
CA LYS A 292 25.62 -9.36 -12.67
C LYS A 292 26.63 -9.16 -11.54
N ASN A 293 27.13 -7.95 -11.34
CA ASN A 293 28.08 -7.62 -10.28
C ASN A 293 27.44 -7.71 -8.88
N GLU A 294 26.12 -7.60 -8.78
CA GLU A 294 25.35 -7.85 -7.57
C GLU A 294 25.34 -9.32 -7.11
N LYS A 295 25.73 -10.30 -7.95
CA LYS A 295 25.80 -11.72 -7.57
C LYS A 295 27.14 -12.15 -6.97
N GLY A 296 28.12 -11.25 -6.93
CA GLY A 296 29.52 -11.56 -6.55
C GLY A 296 29.99 -11.02 -5.21
N GLY A 297 29.11 -10.44 -4.39
CA GLY A 297 29.44 -9.84 -3.09
C GLY A 297 28.59 -10.41 -1.96
#